data_AF-Q6B3A5-F1
#
_entry.id   AF-Q6B3A5-F1
#
_cell.length_a   1.000
_cell.length_b   1.000
_cell.length_c   1.000
_cell.angle_alpha   90.00
_cell.angle_beta   90.00
_cell.angle_gamma   90.00
#
_symmetry.space_group_name_H-M   'P 1'
#
loop_
_entity.id
_entity.type
_entity.pdbx_description
1 polymer ?
#
loop_
_entity_poly.entity_id
_entity_poly.type
_entity_poly.pdbx_seq_one_letter_code
_entity_poly.pdbx_strand_id
1 'polypeptide(L)'
;MTPPIDKTIQVLEELSSCEPRKVRRTGVENKARVIANWCLGLSVLFLIIMACFFFFYDTRPPSIYAQIFVLMMSVISMLLAISTLIAPMVASFLLAFRWKKLSLEGLCDDIRHEQAMADRLAKYESVALKDAHFWLSRKIRRISERTGRFFGEKTAVIGLLATAYSFTAEFGGVEWISKTMAAGFRAGNLGNTLLLGAGALLLGMSIGSILLGHIAARYRYQIEIVELVGRE
;
A
#
# COMPACT_ATOMS: atom_id res chain seq x y z
N MET A 1 30.75 27.30 -19.15
CA MET A 1 29.77 26.43 -19.84
C MET A 1 29.75 25.10 -19.09
N THR A 2 28.64 24.74 -18.45
CA THR A 2 28.47 23.39 -17.91
C THR A 2 28.44 22.40 -19.09
N PRO A 3 29.15 21.27 -19.03
CA PRO A 3 29.11 20.27 -20.09
C PRO A 3 27.67 19.76 -20.28
N PRO A 4 27.31 19.32 -21.50
CA PRO A 4 25.94 18.93 -21.84
C PRO A 4 25.38 17.84 -20.91
N ILE A 5 26.25 16.93 -20.45
CA ILE A 5 25.92 15.85 -19.52
C ILE A 5 25.49 16.38 -18.15
N ASP A 6 26.12 17.44 -17.64
CA ASP A 6 25.78 18.00 -16.32
C ASP A 6 24.37 18.60 -16.30
N LYS A 7 23.96 19.21 -17.43
CA LYS A 7 22.59 19.70 -17.59
C LYS A 7 21.58 18.55 -17.60
N THR A 8 21.89 17.44 -18.28
CA THR A 8 21.04 16.24 -18.28
C THR A 8 20.91 15.66 -16.88
N ILE A 9 22.01 15.60 -16.11
CA ILE A 9 21.99 15.10 -14.72
C ILE A 9 21.11 15.97 -13.84
N GLN A 10 21.18 17.31 -13.96
CA GLN A 10 20.31 18.22 -13.22
C GLN A 10 18.83 18.01 -13.54
N VAL A 11 18.49 17.74 -14.80
CA VAL A 11 17.11 17.37 -15.20
C VAL A 11 16.69 16.06 -14.54
N LEU A 12 17.54 15.03 -14.53
CA LEU A 12 17.24 13.76 -13.85
C LEU A 12 17.08 13.92 -12.33
N GLU A 13 17.88 14.79 -11.71
CA GLU A 13 17.79 15.08 -10.28
C GLU A 13 16.47 15.79 -9.95
N GLU A 14 16.08 16.78 -10.75
CA GLU A 14 14.77 17.45 -10.61
C GLU A 14 13.62 16.44 -10.79
N LEU A 15 13.68 15.59 -11.82
CA LEU A 15 12.73 14.51 -12.08
C LEU A 15 12.65 13.48 -10.95
N SER A 16 13.74 13.29 -10.19
CA SER A 16 13.73 12.39 -9.04
C SER A 16 12.81 12.88 -7.92
N SER A 17 12.53 14.19 -7.87
CA SER A 17 11.57 14.81 -6.94
C SER A 17 10.13 14.77 -7.45
N CYS A 18 9.91 14.44 -8.72
CA CYS A 18 8.59 14.31 -9.33
C CYS A 18 7.97 12.96 -8.90
N GLU A 19 7.03 13.01 -7.96
CA GLU A 19 6.25 11.85 -7.53
C GLU A 19 4.77 12.03 -7.88
N PRO A 20 4.10 10.93 -8.29
CA PRO A 20 2.67 10.97 -8.55
C PRO A 20 1.93 11.39 -7.28
N ARG A 21 0.85 12.14 -7.45
CA ARG A 21 0.05 12.62 -6.33
C ARG A 21 -0.48 11.43 -5.53
N LYS A 22 -0.16 11.39 -4.24
CA LYS A 22 -0.74 10.40 -3.33
C LYS A 22 -2.24 10.67 -3.23
N VAL A 23 -3.06 9.62 -3.45
CA VAL A 23 -4.52 9.72 -3.36
C VAL A 23 -4.88 10.29 -1.99
N ARG A 24 -5.30 11.56 -1.99
CA ARG A 24 -5.68 12.27 -0.77
C ARG A 24 -7.05 11.77 -0.36
N ARG A 25 -7.16 11.24 0.87
CA ARG A 25 -8.46 10.89 1.44
C ARG A 25 -9.37 12.10 1.45
N THR A 26 -10.63 11.86 1.13
CA THR A 26 -11.61 12.94 1.00
C THR A 26 -11.94 13.50 2.39
N GLY A 27 -12.37 14.76 2.45
CA GLY A 27 -12.77 15.37 3.72
C GLY A 27 -13.92 14.63 4.43
N VAL A 28 -14.76 13.93 3.66
CA VAL A 28 -15.88 13.11 4.16
C VAL A 28 -15.39 11.85 4.84
N GLU A 29 -14.45 11.12 4.21
CA GLU A 29 -13.77 9.95 4.82
C GLU A 29 -13.10 10.32 6.14
N ASN A 30 -12.42 11.47 6.18
CA ASN A 30 -11.69 11.88 7.37
C ASN A 30 -12.64 12.21 8.53
N LYS A 31 -13.75 12.93 8.25
CA LYS A 31 -14.79 13.22 9.25
C LYS A 31 -15.47 11.95 9.75
N ALA A 32 -15.85 11.03 8.86
CA ALA A 32 -16.46 9.77 9.24
C ALA A 32 -15.56 8.93 10.14
N ARG A 33 -14.24 8.91 9.87
CA ARG A 33 -13.26 8.22 10.71
C ARG A 33 -13.09 8.87 12.08
N VAL A 34 -13.08 10.20 12.15
CA VAL A 34 -13.02 10.91 13.43
C VAL A 34 -14.25 10.57 14.28
N ILE A 35 -15.44 10.61 13.70
CA ILE A 35 -16.69 10.26 14.38
C ILE A 35 -16.66 8.79 14.84
N ALA A 36 -16.23 7.86 13.98
CA ALA A 36 -16.10 6.45 14.32
C ALA A 36 -15.10 6.22 15.47
N ASN A 37 -13.95 6.91 15.46
CA ASN A 37 -12.96 6.79 16.52
C ASN A 37 -13.46 7.35 17.85
N TRP A 38 -14.17 8.48 17.85
CA TRP A 38 -14.80 9.02 19.07
C TRP A 38 -15.82 8.05 19.64
N CYS A 39 -16.64 7.48 18.77
CA CYS A 39 -17.66 6.52 19.15
C CYS A 39 -17.05 5.22 19.71
N LEU A 40 -15.96 4.73 19.11
CA LEU A 40 -15.20 3.57 19.60
C LEU A 40 -14.59 3.86 20.98
N GLY A 41 -13.97 5.04 21.14
CA GLY A 41 -13.42 5.47 22.42
C GLY A 41 -14.48 5.52 23.52
N LEU A 42 -15.67 6.03 23.20
CA LEU A 42 -16.78 6.11 24.16
C LEU A 42 -17.34 4.72 24.53
N SER A 43 -17.44 3.80 23.57
CA SER A 43 -17.86 2.40 23.84
C SER A 43 -16.87 1.67 24.75
N VAL A 44 -15.56 1.84 24.53
CA VAL A 44 -14.52 1.27 25.39
C VAL A 44 -14.58 1.85 26.80
N LEU A 45 -14.80 3.16 26.93
CA LEU A 45 -14.96 3.81 28.23
C LEU A 45 -16.14 3.21 29.01
N PHE A 46 -17.28 2.99 28.37
CA PHE A 46 -18.42 2.34 29.02
C PHE A 46 -18.12 0.90 29.44
N LEU A 47 -17.39 0.13 28.62
CA LEU A 47 -16.95 -1.22 29.00
C LEU A 47 -16.01 -1.21 30.21
N ILE A 48 -15.10 -0.23 30.31
CA ILE A 48 -14.21 -0.09 31.46
C ILE A 48 -15.01 0.23 32.73
N ILE A 49 -15.97 1.16 32.65
CA ILE A 49 -16.85 1.48 33.79
C ILE A 49 -17.62 0.24 34.25
N MET A 50 -18.14 -0.57 33.31
CA MET A 50 -18.81 -1.83 33.62
C MET A 50 -17.87 -2.83 34.32
N ALA A 51 -16.65 -2.99 33.81
CA ALA A 51 -15.66 -3.90 34.38
C ALA A 51 -15.24 -3.47 35.80
N CYS A 52 -15.01 -2.18 36.02
CA CYS A 52 -14.73 -1.62 37.34
C CYS A 52 -15.92 -1.85 38.29
N PHE A 53 -17.14 -1.56 37.83
CA PHE A 53 -18.33 -1.77 38.64
C PHE A 53 -18.50 -3.24 39.04
N PHE A 54 -18.27 -4.17 38.12
CA PHE A 54 -18.30 -5.61 38.43
C PHE A 54 -17.23 -6.02 39.45
N PHE A 55 -16.01 -5.47 39.36
CA PHE A 55 -14.90 -5.84 40.25
C PHE A 55 -15.07 -5.28 41.68
N PHE A 56 -15.62 -4.08 41.83
CA PHE A 56 -15.82 -3.45 43.14
C PHE A 56 -17.16 -3.78 43.81
N TYR A 57 -18.09 -4.42 43.10
CA TYR A 57 -19.41 -4.74 43.62
C TYR A 57 -19.42 -6.12 44.31
N ASP A 58 -19.22 -6.12 45.63
CA ASP A 58 -19.04 -7.33 46.45
C ASP A 58 -20.34 -7.88 47.08
N THR A 59 -21.50 -7.23 46.83
CA THR A 59 -22.78 -7.66 47.39
C THR A 59 -23.45 -8.74 46.54
N ARG A 60 -23.56 -9.96 47.10
CA ARG A 60 -24.38 -11.05 46.55
C ARG A 60 -25.60 -11.29 47.47
N PRO A 61 -26.84 -11.34 46.94
CA PRO A 61 -27.25 -11.21 45.55
C PRO A 61 -27.21 -9.75 45.04
N PRO A 62 -26.94 -9.54 43.75
CA PRO A 62 -26.90 -8.20 43.18
C PRO A 62 -28.27 -7.53 43.23
N SER A 63 -28.30 -6.24 43.55
CA SER A 63 -29.52 -5.46 43.56
C SER A 63 -30.10 -5.34 42.14
N ILE A 64 -31.42 -5.32 42.03
CA ILE A 64 -32.14 -5.17 40.75
C ILE A 64 -31.69 -3.90 40.02
N TYR A 65 -31.41 -2.81 40.75
CA TYR A 65 -30.90 -1.55 40.20
C TYR A 65 -29.51 -1.69 39.57
N ALA A 66 -28.61 -2.47 40.19
CA ALA A 66 -27.28 -2.72 39.65
C ALA A 66 -27.34 -3.53 38.33
N GLN A 67 -28.25 -4.50 38.25
CA GLN A 67 -28.48 -5.28 37.02
C GLN A 67 -29.03 -4.41 35.88
N ILE A 68 -30.02 -3.55 36.16
CA ILE A 68 -30.59 -2.63 35.16
C ILE A 68 -29.53 -1.65 34.66
N PHE A 69 -28.68 -1.12 35.55
CA PHE A 69 -27.60 -0.21 35.18
C PHE A 69 -26.59 -0.85 34.22
N VAL A 70 -26.15 -2.08 34.51
CA VAL A 70 -25.21 -2.82 33.66
C VAL A 70 -25.83 -3.18 32.31
N LEU A 71 -27.11 -3.54 32.30
CA LEU A 71 -27.85 -3.82 31.08
C LEU A 71 -27.96 -2.58 30.18
N MET A 72 -28.34 -1.42 30.73
CA MET A 72 -28.47 -0.18 29.96
C MET A 72 -27.14 0.25 29.35
N MET A 73 -26.05 0.18 30.10
CA MET A 73 -24.72 0.55 29.62
C MET A 73 -24.15 -0.42 28.59
N SER A 74 -24.44 -1.73 28.72
CA SER A 74 -24.04 -2.70 27.70
C SER A 74 -24.80 -2.49 26.38
N VAL A 75 -26.10 -2.19 26.43
CA VAL A 75 -26.91 -1.84 25.25
C VAL A 75 -26.39 -0.58 24.56
N ILE A 76 -26.08 0.48 25.34
CA ILE A 76 -25.51 1.72 24.80
C ILE A 76 -24.15 1.47 24.16
N SER A 77 -23.28 0.69 24.82
CA SER A 77 -21.97 0.34 24.28
C SER A 77 -22.08 -0.46 22.97
N MET A 78 -23.03 -1.39 22.88
CA MET A 78 -23.27 -2.19 21.68
C MET A 78 -23.77 -1.32 20.52
N LEU A 79 -24.70 -0.39 20.77
CA LEU A 79 -25.19 0.56 19.77
C LEU A 79 -24.08 1.49 19.26
N LEU A 80 -23.23 1.99 20.16
CA LEU A 80 -22.05 2.77 19.79
C LEU A 80 -21.12 1.93 18.92
N ALA A 81 -20.76 0.72 19.34
CA ALA A 81 -19.91 -0.18 18.56
C ALA A 81 -20.47 -0.44 17.15
N ILE A 82 -21.76 -0.71 17.01
CA ILE A 82 -22.42 -0.89 15.70
C ILE A 82 -22.28 0.39 14.85
N SER A 83 -22.48 1.57 15.44
CA SER A 83 -22.36 2.83 14.71
C SER A 83 -20.92 3.11 14.22
N THR A 84 -19.88 2.59 14.90
CA THR A 84 -18.49 2.68 14.42
C THR A 84 -18.26 1.92 13.10
N LEU A 85 -18.99 0.83 12.87
CA LEU A 85 -18.92 0.03 11.65
C LEU A 85 -19.72 0.66 10.52
N ILE A 86 -20.89 1.22 10.84
CA ILE A 86 -21.79 1.83 9.86
C ILE A 86 -21.24 3.17 9.35
N ALA A 87 -20.62 3.99 10.20
CA ALA A 87 -20.09 5.31 9.83
C ALA A 87 -19.14 5.30 8.59
N PRO A 88 -18.09 4.45 8.53
CA PRO A 88 -17.23 4.36 7.35
C PRO A 88 -17.95 3.75 6.14
N MET A 89 -18.89 2.80 6.35
CA MET A 89 -19.68 2.24 5.25
C MET A 89 -20.58 3.28 4.57
N VAL A 90 -21.30 4.09 5.36
CA VAL A 90 -22.15 5.17 4.84
C VAL A 90 -21.30 6.23 4.14
N ALA A 91 -20.13 6.59 4.68
CA ALA A 91 -19.22 7.52 4.04
C ALA A 91 -18.75 7.02 2.66
N SER A 92 -18.34 5.75 2.57
CA SER A 92 -17.97 5.12 1.30
C SER A 92 -19.13 5.11 0.31
N PHE A 93 -20.35 4.86 0.77
CA PHE A 93 -21.55 4.85 -0.08
C PHE A 93 -21.91 6.25 -0.60
N LEU A 94 -21.81 7.28 0.24
CA LEU A 94 -22.00 8.68 -0.16
C LEU A 94 -20.94 9.14 -1.17
N LEU A 95 -19.70 8.69 -1.00
CA LEU A 95 -18.63 8.94 -1.96
C LEU A 95 -18.86 8.20 -3.28
N ALA A 96 -19.36 6.97 -3.22
CA ALA A 96 -19.74 6.21 -4.41
C ALA A 96 -20.87 6.91 -5.17
N PHE A 97 -21.81 7.59 -4.51
CA PHE A 97 -22.80 8.41 -5.22
C PHE A 97 -22.21 9.68 -5.84
N ARG A 98 -21.22 10.29 -5.19
CA ARG A 98 -20.55 11.51 -5.68
C ARG A 98 -19.36 11.22 -6.60
N TRP A 99 -19.13 9.96 -6.98
CA TRP A 99 -17.94 9.49 -7.68
C TRP A 99 -17.60 10.30 -8.92
N LYS A 100 -18.59 10.65 -9.76
CA LYS A 100 -18.36 11.42 -11.00
C LYS A 100 -17.74 12.79 -10.73
N LYS A 101 -18.20 13.47 -9.68
CA LYS A 101 -17.69 14.79 -9.31
C LYS A 101 -16.30 14.66 -8.69
N LEU A 102 -16.10 13.68 -7.81
CA LEU A 102 -14.80 13.44 -7.20
C LEU A 102 -13.74 12.97 -8.20
N SER A 103 -14.11 12.14 -9.18
CA SER A 103 -13.16 11.69 -10.21
C SER A 103 -12.75 12.83 -11.12
N LEU A 104 -13.68 13.74 -11.46
CA LEU A 104 -13.37 14.91 -12.25
C LEU A 104 -12.49 15.90 -11.49
N GLU A 105 -12.83 16.20 -10.23
CA GLU A 105 -12.03 17.08 -9.37
C GLU A 105 -10.63 16.50 -9.13
N GLY A 106 -10.55 15.18 -8.89
CA GLY A 106 -9.29 14.45 -8.80
C GLY A 106 -8.45 14.58 -10.07
N LEU A 107 -9.04 14.35 -11.25
CA LEU A 107 -8.36 14.50 -12.53
C LEU A 107 -7.87 15.94 -12.75
N CYS A 108 -8.70 16.96 -12.46
CA CYS A 108 -8.29 18.36 -12.58
C CYS A 108 -7.12 18.71 -11.66
N ASP A 109 -7.13 18.22 -10.42
CA ASP A 109 -6.03 18.42 -9.49
C ASP A 109 -4.75 17.67 -9.93
N ASP A 110 -4.90 16.47 -10.48
CA ASP A 110 -3.77 15.69 -10.99
C ASP A 110 -3.13 16.40 -12.19
N ILE A 111 -3.95 16.92 -13.13
CA ILE A 111 -3.47 17.75 -14.24
C ILE A 111 -2.73 18.99 -13.72
N ARG A 112 -3.28 19.70 -12.73
CA ARG A 112 -2.61 20.88 -12.15
C ARG A 112 -1.27 20.53 -11.50
N HIS A 113 -1.22 19.40 -10.80
CA HIS A 113 -0.01 18.92 -10.14
C HIS A 113 1.07 18.52 -11.17
N GLU A 114 0.68 17.83 -12.24
CA GLU A 114 1.57 17.46 -13.34
C GLU A 114 2.05 18.67 -14.13
N GLN A 115 1.17 19.64 -14.41
CA GLN A 115 1.55 20.91 -15.04
C GLN A 115 2.55 21.70 -14.18
N ALA A 116 2.35 21.80 -12.87
CA ALA A 116 3.31 22.47 -12.00
C ALA A 116 4.70 21.81 -12.00
N MET A 117 4.77 20.48 -12.24
CA MET A 117 6.05 19.80 -12.46
C MET A 117 6.64 20.08 -13.84
N ALA A 118 5.81 20.09 -14.88
CA ALA A 118 6.23 20.45 -16.23
C ALA A 118 6.80 21.89 -16.26
N ASP A 119 6.14 22.85 -15.63
CA ASP A 119 6.61 24.24 -15.51
C ASP A 119 7.99 24.33 -14.86
N ARG A 120 8.25 23.51 -13.83
CA ARG A 120 9.58 23.43 -13.20
C ARG A 120 10.65 22.87 -14.14
N LEU A 121 10.27 22.01 -15.08
CA LEU A 121 11.16 21.43 -16.07
C LEU A 121 11.34 22.30 -17.32
N ALA A 122 10.38 23.18 -17.64
CA ALA A 122 10.42 24.08 -18.79
C ALA A 122 11.62 25.05 -18.78
N LYS A 123 12.24 25.26 -17.61
CA LYS A 123 13.47 26.06 -17.45
C LYS A 123 14.71 25.42 -18.09
N TYR A 124 14.68 24.14 -18.40
CA TYR A 124 15.82 23.41 -18.96
C TYR A 124 15.79 23.38 -20.49
N GLU A 125 16.96 23.22 -21.10
CA GLU A 125 17.14 23.19 -22.55
C GLU A 125 16.53 21.93 -23.17
N SER A 126 15.88 22.06 -24.34
CA SER A 126 15.20 20.94 -25.03
C SER A 126 16.13 19.75 -25.33
N VAL A 127 17.42 20.00 -25.55
CA VAL A 127 18.44 18.96 -25.73
C VAL A 127 18.62 18.14 -24.46
N ALA A 128 18.70 18.79 -23.29
CA ALA A 128 18.85 18.12 -22.01
C ALA A 128 17.61 17.27 -21.63
N LEU A 129 16.40 17.75 -21.96
CA LEU A 129 15.17 16.98 -21.79
C LEU A 129 15.15 15.72 -22.69
N LYS A 130 15.54 15.85 -23.96
CA LYS A 130 15.63 14.71 -24.89
C LYS A 130 16.65 13.67 -24.42
N ASP A 131 17.80 14.10 -23.93
CA ASP A 131 18.80 13.20 -23.36
C ASP A 131 18.27 12.50 -22.10
N ALA A 132 17.56 13.22 -21.23
CA ALA A 132 16.95 12.64 -20.04
C ALA A 132 15.90 11.57 -20.40
N HIS A 133 15.03 11.87 -21.37
CA HIS A 133 14.06 10.92 -21.93
C HIS A 133 14.75 9.66 -22.46
N PHE A 134 15.81 9.83 -23.25
CA PHE A 134 16.57 8.72 -23.80
C PHE A 134 17.15 7.82 -22.70
N TRP A 135 17.76 8.41 -21.66
CA TRP A 135 18.36 7.64 -20.57
C TRP A 135 17.32 6.90 -19.73
N LEU A 136 16.19 7.52 -19.43
CA LEU A 136 15.06 6.89 -18.72
C LEU A 136 14.47 5.74 -19.55
N SER A 137 14.19 5.98 -20.83
CA SER A 137 13.67 4.96 -21.76
C SER A 137 14.62 3.77 -21.86
N ARG A 138 15.93 4.03 -21.97
CA ARG A 138 16.96 2.98 -22.00
C ARG A 138 17.03 2.21 -20.68
N LYS A 139 16.81 2.86 -19.53
CA LYS A 139 16.78 2.18 -18.23
C LYS A 139 15.56 1.28 -18.10
N ILE A 140 14.38 1.75 -18.48
CA ILE A 140 13.14 0.97 -18.50
C ILE A 140 13.30 -0.25 -19.42
N ARG A 141 13.82 -0.06 -20.64
CA ARG A 141 14.05 -1.17 -21.57
C ARG A 141 14.96 -2.24 -20.97
N ARG A 142 16.07 -1.84 -20.35
CA ARG A 142 16.98 -2.78 -19.66
C ARG A 142 16.31 -3.52 -18.50
N ILE A 143 15.42 -2.88 -17.77
CA ILE A 143 14.65 -3.54 -16.71
C ILE A 143 13.68 -4.56 -17.33
N SER A 144 12.93 -4.15 -18.36
CA SER A 144 11.97 -5.00 -19.06
C SER A 144 12.62 -6.22 -19.71
N GLU A 145 13.79 -6.06 -20.32
CA GLU A 145 14.55 -7.16 -20.92
C GLU A 145 15.04 -8.16 -19.85
N ARG A 146 15.49 -7.67 -18.70
CA ARG A 146 15.92 -8.53 -17.59
C ARG A 146 14.73 -9.30 -17.02
N THR A 147 13.64 -8.61 -16.70
CA THR A 147 12.43 -9.23 -16.16
C THR A 147 11.78 -10.19 -17.17
N GLY A 148 11.69 -9.78 -18.43
CA GLY A 148 11.13 -10.61 -19.51
C GLY A 148 11.96 -11.86 -19.81
N ARG A 149 13.28 -11.83 -19.60
CA ARG A 149 14.12 -13.03 -19.72
C ARG A 149 13.85 -14.08 -18.63
N PHE A 150 13.53 -13.64 -17.41
CA PHE A 150 13.30 -14.55 -16.28
C PHE A 150 11.85 -15.02 -16.15
N PHE A 151 10.89 -14.19 -16.53
CA PHE A 151 9.46 -14.46 -16.31
C PHE A 151 8.64 -14.50 -17.62
N GLY A 152 9.16 -14.00 -18.74
CA GLY A 152 8.36 -13.82 -19.95
C GLY A 152 7.30 -12.74 -19.73
N GLU A 153 6.04 -13.15 -19.60
CA GLU A 153 4.89 -12.26 -19.46
C GLU A 153 4.68 -11.81 -18.00
N LYS A 154 4.07 -10.63 -17.80
CA LYS A 154 3.85 -10.05 -16.45
C LYS A 154 3.06 -10.98 -15.51
N THR A 155 2.22 -11.85 -16.07
CA THR A 155 1.39 -12.84 -15.36
C THR A 155 2.22 -13.96 -14.72
N ALA A 156 3.37 -14.30 -15.29
CA ALA A 156 4.24 -15.36 -14.77
C ALA A 156 4.86 -15.02 -13.41
N VAL A 157 5.06 -13.73 -13.10
CA VAL A 157 5.56 -13.29 -11.79
C VAL A 157 4.57 -13.64 -10.68
N ILE A 158 3.28 -13.45 -10.95
CA ILE A 158 2.18 -13.78 -10.03
C ILE A 158 2.01 -15.30 -9.93
N GLY A 159 2.09 -16.00 -11.08
CA GLY A 159 2.06 -17.45 -11.11
C GLY A 159 3.16 -18.07 -10.26
N LEU A 160 4.38 -17.55 -10.36
CA LEU A 160 5.53 -18.06 -9.59
C LEU A 160 5.42 -17.75 -8.09
N LEU A 161 4.81 -16.61 -7.72
CA LEU A 161 4.48 -16.29 -6.33
C LEU A 161 3.41 -17.23 -5.77
N ALA A 162 2.38 -17.52 -6.57
CA ALA A 162 1.33 -18.48 -6.21
C ALA A 162 1.88 -19.90 -6.08
N THR A 163 2.75 -20.33 -7.00
CA THR A 163 3.42 -21.64 -6.93
C THR A 163 4.28 -21.74 -5.68
N ALA A 164 5.05 -20.70 -5.33
CA ALA A 164 5.87 -20.74 -4.13
C ALA A 164 5.03 -20.76 -2.84
N TYR A 165 3.88 -20.06 -2.84
CA TYR A 165 2.92 -20.12 -1.74
C TYR A 165 2.30 -21.53 -1.62
N SER A 166 1.75 -22.08 -2.70
CA SER A 166 1.16 -23.43 -2.72
C SER A 166 2.17 -24.50 -2.31
N PHE A 167 3.42 -24.38 -2.78
CA PHE A 167 4.52 -25.24 -2.36
C PHE A 167 4.69 -25.22 -0.84
N THR A 168 4.79 -24.04 -0.22
CA THR A 168 4.92 -23.98 1.25
C THR A 168 3.71 -24.56 1.99
N ALA A 169 2.50 -24.46 1.41
CA ALA A 169 1.30 -25.02 2.01
C ALA A 169 1.30 -26.56 1.96
N GLU A 170 1.70 -27.16 0.84
CA GLU A 170 1.70 -28.62 0.64
C GLU A 170 2.71 -29.35 1.55
N PHE A 171 3.84 -28.75 1.87
CA PHE A 171 4.87 -29.37 2.71
C PHE A 171 4.66 -29.22 4.23
N GLY A 172 3.52 -28.68 4.67
CA GLY A 172 3.20 -28.52 6.10
C GLY A 172 3.32 -27.09 6.62
N GLY A 173 3.33 -26.10 5.72
CA GLY A 173 3.20 -24.68 6.07
C GLY A 173 4.40 -24.12 6.82
N VAL A 174 4.13 -23.07 7.61
CA VAL A 174 5.13 -22.32 8.38
C VAL A 174 5.87 -23.20 9.39
N GLU A 175 5.20 -24.23 9.92
CA GLU A 175 5.79 -25.16 10.88
C GLU A 175 6.88 -26.02 10.23
N TRP A 176 6.66 -26.49 9.00
CA TRP A 176 7.68 -27.21 8.23
C TRP A 176 8.89 -26.33 7.91
N ILE A 177 8.67 -25.06 7.55
CA ILE A 177 9.76 -24.09 7.32
C ILE A 177 10.60 -23.94 8.59
N SER A 178 9.95 -23.70 9.73
CA SER A 178 10.63 -23.55 11.02
C SER A 178 11.44 -24.78 11.40
N LYS A 179 10.83 -25.98 11.29
CA LYS A 179 11.50 -27.25 11.56
C LYS A 179 12.69 -27.51 10.63
N THR A 180 12.53 -27.19 9.34
CA THR A 180 13.59 -27.35 8.33
C THR A 180 14.75 -26.39 8.58
N MET A 181 14.48 -25.14 8.95
CA MET A 181 15.51 -24.17 9.33
C MET A 181 16.23 -24.56 10.62
N ALA A 182 15.51 -25.04 11.63
CA ALA A 182 16.07 -25.46 12.90
C ALA A 182 16.95 -26.73 12.77
N ALA A 183 16.57 -27.65 11.89
CA ALA A 183 17.34 -28.87 11.61
C ALA A 183 18.61 -28.61 10.78
N GLY A 184 18.60 -27.58 9.91
CA GLY A 184 19.75 -27.14 9.12
C GLY A 184 20.23 -28.14 8.05
N PHE A 185 21.44 -27.91 7.51
CA PHE A 185 22.09 -28.74 6.50
C PHE A 185 22.64 -30.05 7.09
N ARG A 186 21.76 -30.96 7.49
CA ARG A 186 22.10 -32.32 7.95
C ARG A 186 21.71 -33.35 6.89
N ALA A 187 22.43 -34.47 6.82
CA ALA A 187 22.18 -35.51 5.82
C ALA A 187 20.71 -36.00 5.79
N GLY A 188 20.05 -36.12 6.95
CA GLY A 188 18.63 -36.49 7.05
C GLY A 188 17.62 -35.38 6.71
N ASN A 189 18.06 -34.12 6.55
CA ASN A 189 17.22 -32.96 6.25
C ASN A 189 17.63 -32.25 4.93
N LEU A 190 18.55 -32.83 4.17
CA LEU A 190 19.07 -32.27 2.90
C LEU A 190 17.95 -32.04 1.89
N GLY A 191 17.02 -33.00 1.74
CA GLY A 191 15.88 -32.89 0.82
C GLY A 191 15.00 -31.69 1.15
N ASN A 192 14.56 -31.56 2.41
CA ASN A 192 13.74 -30.43 2.85
C ASN A 192 14.48 -29.10 2.72
N THR A 193 15.78 -29.07 3.01
CA THR A 193 16.60 -27.87 2.90
C THR A 193 16.74 -27.42 1.44
N LEU A 194 16.89 -28.36 0.51
CA LEU A 194 16.98 -28.09 -0.93
C LEU A 194 15.62 -27.62 -1.49
N LEU A 195 14.53 -28.26 -1.07
CA LEU A 195 13.16 -27.85 -1.38
C LEU A 195 12.86 -26.45 -0.86
N LEU A 196 13.21 -26.15 0.40
CA LEU A 196 13.08 -24.83 1.00
C LEU A 196 13.92 -23.79 0.24
N GLY A 197 15.15 -24.15 -0.14
CA GLY A 197 16.03 -23.29 -0.95
C GLY A 197 15.43 -22.97 -2.32
N ALA A 198 14.86 -23.95 -3.01
CA ALA A 198 14.16 -23.75 -4.28
C ALA A 198 12.96 -22.81 -4.12
N GLY A 199 12.12 -23.03 -3.10
CA GLY A 199 10.98 -22.15 -2.80
C GLY A 199 11.40 -20.71 -2.46
N ALA A 200 12.45 -20.54 -1.67
CA ALA A 200 13.00 -19.23 -1.32
C ALA A 200 13.59 -18.50 -2.54
N LEU A 201 14.28 -19.21 -3.44
CA LEU A 201 14.77 -18.64 -4.70
C LEU A 201 13.61 -18.18 -5.59
N LEU A 202 12.57 -18.98 -5.73
CA LEU A 202 11.38 -18.63 -6.50
C LEU A 202 10.69 -17.37 -5.93
N LEU A 203 10.46 -17.32 -4.61
CA LEU A 203 9.93 -16.13 -3.96
C LEU A 203 10.81 -14.90 -4.15
N GLY A 204 12.13 -15.05 -3.92
CA GLY A 204 13.08 -13.96 -4.06
C GLY A 204 13.11 -13.38 -5.46
N MET A 205 13.09 -14.24 -6.49
CA MET A 205 13.01 -13.80 -7.88
C MET A 205 11.69 -13.07 -8.16
N SER A 206 10.55 -13.59 -7.67
CA SER A 206 9.24 -12.96 -7.90
C SER A 206 9.16 -11.57 -7.26
N ILE A 207 9.56 -11.44 -5.99
CA ILE A 207 9.59 -10.16 -5.28
C ILE A 207 10.55 -9.17 -5.97
N GLY A 208 11.74 -9.63 -6.36
CA GLY A 208 12.72 -8.80 -7.07
C GLY A 208 12.18 -8.28 -8.40
N SER A 209 11.41 -9.10 -9.13
CA SER A 209 10.75 -8.72 -10.39
C SER A 209 9.67 -7.65 -10.17
N ILE A 210 8.84 -7.80 -9.14
CA ILE A 210 7.82 -6.81 -8.77
C ILE A 210 8.48 -5.46 -8.43
N LEU A 211 9.55 -5.48 -7.65
CA LEU A 211 10.29 -4.27 -7.27
C LEU A 211 10.88 -3.55 -8.49
N LEU A 212 11.49 -4.31 -9.41
CA LEU A 212 11.98 -3.79 -10.68
C LEU A 212 10.86 -3.19 -11.54
N GLY A 213 9.69 -3.85 -11.58
CA GLY A 213 8.49 -3.34 -12.24
C GLY A 213 8.01 -2.00 -11.65
N HIS A 214 8.05 -1.86 -10.33
CA HIS A 214 7.72 -0.62 -9.64
C HIS A 214 8.69 0.53 -10.00
N ILE A 215 9.99 0.24 -10.02
CA ILE A 215 11.03 1.20 -10.45
C ILE A 215 10.80 1.63 -11.91
N ALA A 216 10.50 0.67 -12.81
CA ALA A 216 10.21 0.96 -14.20
C ALA A 216 8.97 1.83 -14.37
N ALA A 217 7.92 1.60 -13.58
CA ALA A 217 6.72 2.44 -13.56
C ALA A 217 7.04 3.88 -13.12
N ARG A 218 7.91 4.06 -12.11
CA ARG A 218 8.37 5.39 -11.69
C ARG A 218 9.10 6.13 -12.80
N TYR A 219 10.01 5.47 -13.51
CA TYR A 219 10.71 6.08 -14.64
C TYR A 219 9.78 6.40 -15.81
N ARG A 220 8.73 5.59 -16.02
CA ARG A 220 7.71 5.87 -17.04
C ARG A 220 6.93 7.14 -16.72
N TYR A 221 6.54 7.33 -15.47
CA TYR A 221 5.92 8.57 -15.02
C TYR A 221 6.83 9.79 -15.27
N GLN A 222 8.12 9.69 -14.98
CA GLN A 222 9.07 10.77 -15.26
C GLN A 222 9.17 11.09 -16.75
N ILE A 223 9.09 10.09 -17.63
CA ILE A 223 9.03 10.29 -19.08
C ILE A 223 7.76 11.05 -19.48
N GLU A 224 6.60 10.68 -18.92
CA GLU A 224 5.33 11.34 -19.20
C GLU A 224 5.39 12.85 -18.84
N ILE A 225 6.03 13.21 -17.73
CA ILE A 225 6.27 14.62 -17.37
C ILE A 225 7.21 15.33 -18.35
N VAL A 226 8.27 14.67 -18.83
CA VAL A 226 9.18 15.24 -19.85
C VAL A 226 8.46 15.45 -21.17
N GLU A 227 7.61 14.50 -21.58
CA GLU A 227 6.79 14.60 -22.79
C GLU A 227 5.75 15.72 -22.69
N LEU A 228 5.23 16.00 -21.49
CA LEU A 228 4.32 17.12 -21.26
C LEU A 228 4.98 18.47 -21.56
N VAL A 229 6.25 18.66 -21.18
CA VAL A 229 7.03 19.87 -21.49
C VAL A 229 7.33 19.95 -22.99
N GLY A 230 7.71 18.83 -23.62
CA GLY A 230 8.05 18.80 -25.04
C GLY A 230 6.86 18.98 -26.00
N ARG A 231 5.63 19.07 -25.46
CA ARG A 231 4.41 19.34 -26.22
C ARG A 231 4.14 20.83 -26.42
N GLU A 232 4.73 21.68 -25.58
CA GLU A 232 4.71 23.15 -25.69
C GLU A 232 5.82 23.66 -26.61
#